data_AF-A0A932F0W1-F1
#
_entry.id   AF-A0A932F0W1-F1
#
_cell.length_a   1.000
_cell.length_b   1.000
_cell.length_c   1.000
_cell.angle_alpha   90.00
_cell.angle_beta   90.00
_cell.angle_gamma   90.00
#
_symmetry.space_group_name_H-M   'P 1'
#
loop_
_entity.id
_entity.type
_entity.pdbx_description
1 polymer ?
#
loop_
_entity_poly.entity_id
_entity_poly.type
_entity_poly.pdbx_seq_one_letter_code
_entity_poly.pdbx_strand_id
1 'polypeptide(L)'
;TGIRLDEGLLCKGLNLSPRQAALVASLVAGRSLAQTAEHLEMALSTARWHLRTVFQRTKTHSQDDLTDLACTAFERLKASQE
;
A
#
# COMPACT_ATOMS: atom_id res chain seq x y z
N THR A 1 3.92 -2.54 -16.09
CA THR A 1 2.46 -2.79 -16.00
C THR A 1 2.08 -2.67 -14.54
N GLY A 2 1.43 -1.56 -14.14
CA GLY A 2 1.12 -1.33 -12.73
C GLY A 2 -0.06 -2.19 -12.30
N ILE A 3 0.16 -3.09 -11.34
CA ILE A 3 -0.92 -3.88 -10.73
C ILE A 3 -1.79 -2.91 -9.92
N ARG A 4 -3.11 -2.95 -10.12
CA ARG A 4 -4.07 -2.21 -9.29
C ARG A 4 -4.63 -3.13 -8.22
N LEU A 5 -4.26 -2.87 -6.97
CA LEU A 5 -4.80 -3.58 -5.82
C LEU A 5 -6.04 -2.86 -5.28
N ASP A 6 -7.05 -3.65 -4.91
CA ASP A 6 -8.24 -3.14 -4.24
C ASP A 6 -7.90 -2.66 -2.82
N GLU A 7 -8.28 -1.43 -2.50
CA GLU A 7 -7.99 -0.81 -1.20
C GLU A 7 -8.72 -1.52 -0.05
N GLY A 8 -9.92 -2.05 -0.29
CA GLY A 8 -10.70 -2.79 0.71
C GLY A 8 -10.02 -4.10 1.12
N LEU A 9 -9.44 -4.81 0.14
CA LEU A 9 -8.63 -6.00 0.39
C LEU A 9 -7.34 -5.65 1.15
N LEU A 10 -6.67 -4.55 0.82
CA LEU A 10 -5.49 -4.09 1.55
C LEU A 10 -5.82 -3.70 3.00
N CYS A 11 -6.96 -3.03 3.23
CA CYS A 11 -7.42 -2.70 4.57
C CYS A 11 -7.57 -3.95 5.44
N LYS A 12 -8.24 -4.99 4.92
CA LYS A 12 -8.49 -6.24 5.66
C LYS A 12 -7.24 -7.10 5.78
N GLY A 13 -6.52 -7.28 4.68
CA GLY A 13 -5.36 -8.16 4.56
C GLY A 13 -4.14 -7.72 5.35
N LEU A 14 -3.92 -6.41 5.41
CA LEU A 14 -2.74 -5.81 6.04
C LEU A 14 -3.09 -4.94 7.26
N ASN A 15 -4.36 -4.96 7.69
CA ASN A 15 -4.88 -4.16 8.82
C ASN A 15 -4.51 -2.67 8.71
N LEU A 16 -4.71 -2.12 7.52
CA LEU A 16 -4.42 -0.73 7.15
C LEU A 16 -5.67 0.13 7.28
N SER A 17 -5.48 1.42 7.60
CA SER A 17 -6.54 2.40 7.44
C SER A 17 -6.82 2.65 5.94
N PRO A 18 -8.00 3.18 5.57
CA PRO A 18 -8.29 3.50 4.17
C PRO A 18 -7.22 4.39 3.52
N ARG A 19 -6.71 5.36 4.27
CA ARG A 19 -5.67 6.28 3.78
C ARG A 19 -4.34 5.57 3.55
N GLN A 20 -3.98 4.62 4.41
CA GLN A 20 -2.79 3.80 4.24
C GLN A 20 -2.93 2.82 3.07
N ALA A 21 -4.12 2.23 2.91
CA ALA A 21 -4.41 1.34 1.79
C ALA A 21 -4.32 2.06 0.44
N ALA A 22 -4.89 3.26 0.32
CA ALA A 22 -4.77 4.09 -0.89
C ALA A 22 -3.29 4.45 -1.20
N LEU A 23 -2.50 4.76 -0.17
CA LEU A 23 -1.07 5.00 -0.33
C LEU A 23 -0.36 3.75 -0.86
N VAL A 24 -0.59 2.58 -0.26
CA VAL A 24 0.03 1.32 -0.69
C VAL A 24 -0.42 0.93 -2.11
N ALA A 25 -1.71 1.04 -2.42
CA ALA A 25 -2.23 0.76 -3.76
C ALA A 25 -1.58 1.66 -4.83
N SER A 26 -1.34 2.94 -4.51
CA SER A 26 -0.66 3.87 -5.41
C SER A 26 0.81 3.50 -5.64
N LEU A 27 1.52 3.04 -4.60
CA LEU A 27 2.90 2.58 -4.71
C LEU A 27 2.99 1.29 -5.54
N VAL A 28 2.09 0.32 -5.32
CA VAL A 28 2.00 -0.92 -6.10
C VAL A 28 1.65 -0.64 -7.57
N ALA A 29 0.86 0.40 -7.84
CA ALA A 29 0.60 0.87 -9.20
C ALA A 29 1.85 1.48 -9.89
N GLY A 30 2.99 1.57 -9.20
CA GLY A 30 4.27 2.03 -9.73
C GLY A 30 4.54 3.52 -9.55
N ARG A 31 3.72 4.23 -8.76
CA ARG A 31 4.00 5.65 -8.44
C ARG A 31 5.11 5.74 -7.40
N SER A 32 5.96 6.75 -7.53
CA SER A 32 6.87 7.14 -6.45
C SER A 32 6.09 7.68 -5.24
N LEU A 33 6.75 7.81 -4.09
CA LEU A 33 6.12 8.40 -2.91
C LEU A 33 5.71 9.87 -3.15
N ALA A 34 6.47 10.62 -3.95
CA ALA A 34 6.14 12.00 -4.32
C ALA A 34 4.90 12.06 -5.22
N GLN A 35 4.87 11.24 -6.28
CA GLN A 35 3.71 11.12 -7.16
C GLN A 35 2.47 10.62 -6.41
N THR A 36 2.64 9.75 -5.42
CA THR A 36 1.55 9.28 -4.55
C THR A 36 1.04 10.39 -3.64
N ALA A 37 1.93 11.21 -3.08
CA ALA A 37 1.54 12.35 -2.27
C ALA A 37 0.72 13.36 -3.08
N GLU A 38 1.18 13.68 -4.30
CA GLU A 38 0.43 14.52 -5.25
C GLU A 38 -0.91 13.89 -5.63
N HIS A 39 -0.91 12.61 -6.03
CA HIS A 39 -2.12 11.90 -6.45
C HIS A 39 -3.19 11.83 -5.36
N LEU A 40 -2.76 11.70 -4.10
CA LEU A 40 -3.65 11.63 -2.95
C LEU A 40 -3.93 13.01 -2.34
N GLU A 41 -3.43 14.10 -2.91
CA GLU A 41 -3.60 15.47 -2.41
C GLU A 41 -3.14 15.61 -0.94
N MET A 42 -1.92 15.16 -0.65
CA MET A 42 -1.29 15.30 0.66
C MET A 42 0.14 15.82 0.57
N ALA A 43 0.63 16.40 1.67
CA ALA A 43 2.04 16.76 1.76
C ALA A 43 2.94 15.51 1.73
N LEU A 44 4.13 15.63 1.11
CA LEU A 44 5.12 14.55 1.07
C LEU A 44 5.54 14.09 2.47
N SER A 45 5.60 15.01 3.44
CA SER A 45 5.86 14.68 4.86
C SER A 45 4.78 13.77 5.44
N THR A 46 3.50 14.04 5.15
CA THR A 46 2.37 13.20 5.55
C THR A 46 2.43 11.84 4.90
N ALA A 47 2.77 11.77 3.61
CA ALA A 47 2.97 10.50 2.91
C ALA A 47 4.10 9.67 3.53
N ARG A 48 5.24 10.29 3.87
CA ARG A 48 6.34 9.64 4.59
C ARG A 48 5.93 9.14 5.97
N TRP A 49 5.13 9.92 6.70
CA TRP A 49 4.62 9.50 8.00
C TRP A 49 3.73 8.26 7.87
N HIS A 50 2.76 8.28 6.95
CA HIS A 50 1.92 7.12 6.66
C HIS A 50 2.76 5.90 6.26
N LEU A 51 3.72 6.06 5.35
CA LEU A 51 4.59 4.98 4.88
C LEU A 51 5.39 4.36 6.04
N ARG A 52 5.95 5.19 6.93
CA ARG A 52 6.65 4.70 8.13
C ARG A 52 5.74 3.89 9.05
N THR A 53 4.52 4.38 9.28
CA THR A 53 3.54 3.64 10.11
C THR A 53 3.14 2.33 9.44
N VAL A 54 3.01 2.30 8.11
CA VAL A 54 2.74 1.08 7.35
C VAL A 54 3.87 0.08 7.57
N PHE A 55 5.13 0.47 7.35
CA PHE A 55 6.30 -0.39 7.58
C PHE A 55 6.33 -1.02 8.97
N GLN A 56 5.97 -0.26 10.00
CA GLN A 56 5.90 -0.77 11.37
C GLN A 56 4.79 -1.82 11.54
N ARG A 57 3.62 -1.62 10.93
CA ARG A 57 2.47 -2.55 11.01
C ARG A 57 2.71 -3.82 10.20
N THR A 58 3.31 -3.69 9.03
CA THR A 58 3.56 -4.79 8.09
C THR A 58 4.89 -5.50 8.34
N LYS A 59 5.73 -4.96 9.24
CA LYS A 59 7.10 -5.43 9.50
C LYS A 59 7.96 -5.49 8.24
N THR A 60 7.80 -4.50 7.36
CA THR A 60 8.60 -4.36 6.13
C THR A 60 9.66 -3.28 6.33
N HIS A 61 10.78 -3.40 5.62
CA HIS A 61 11.94 -2.51 5.82
C HIS A 61 12.17 -1.54 4.67
N SER A 62 11.58 -1.80 3.51
CA SER A 62 11.68 -0.98 2.32
C SER A 62 10.32 -0.80 1.63
N GLN A 63 10.27 0.13 0.67
CA GLN A 63 9.09 0.28 -0.18
C GLN A 63 8.88 -0.97 -1.05
N ASP A 64 9.97 -1.58 -1.56
CA ASP A 64 9.92 -2.75 -2.42
C ASP A 64 9.40 -3.97 -1.64
N ASP A 65 9.91 -4.20 -0.42
CA ASP A 65 9.41 -5.24 0.50
C ASP A 65 7.91 -5.11 0.74
N LEU A 66 7.44 -3.87 0.91
CA LEU A 66 6.03 -3.58 1.14
C LEU A 66 5.19 -3.86 -0.10
N THR A 67 5.65 -3.47 -1.29
CA THR A 67 4.92 -3.73 -2.54
C THR A 67 4.86 -5.22 -2.84
N ASP A 68 5.93 -5.98 -2.59
CA ASP A 68 5.98 -7.43 -2.77
C ASP A 68 5.04 -8.15 -1.79
N LEU A 69 5.04 -7.73 -0.53
CA LEU A 69 4.10 -8.24 0.49
C LEU A 69 2.65 -7.96 0.09
N ALA A 70 2.36 -6.74 -0.38
CA ALA A 70 1.01 -6.34 -0.77
C ALA A 70 0.48 -7.17 -1.96
N CYS A 71 1.31 -7.38 -2.99
CA CYS A 71 0.98 -8.26 -4.12
C CYS A 71 0.74 -9.70 -3.66
N THR A 72 1.63 -10.24 -2.81
CA THR A 72 1.49 -11.62 -2.29
C THR A 72 0.24 -11.79 -1.43
N ALA A 73 -0.07 -10.82 -0.58
CA ALA A 73 -1.24 -10.85 0.30
C ALA A 73 -2.55 -10.78 -0.51
N PHE A 74 -2.58 -9.97 -1.58
CA PHE A 74 -3.73 -9.87 -2.47
C PHE A 74 -4.07 -11.22 -3.13
N GLU A 75 -3.08 -11.91 -3.70
CA GLU A 75 -3.29 -13.21 -4.35
C GLU A 75 -3.86 -14.25 -3.37
N ARG A 76 -3.38 -14.27 -2.11
CA ARG A 76 -3.90 -15.17 -1.07
C ARG A 76 -5.34 -14.86 -0.68
N LEU A 77 -5.70 -13.59 -0.58
CA LEU A 77 -7.06 -13.17 -0.23
C LEU A 77 -8.03 -13.43 -1.38
N LYS A 78 -7.61 -13.21 -2.63
CA LYS A 78 -8.40 -13.56 -3.80
C LYS A 78 -8.72 -15.06 -3.83
N ALA A 79 -7.71 -15.91 -3.62
CA ALA A 79 -7.87 -17.36 -3.60
C ALA A 79 -8.75 -17.90 -2.44
N SER A 80 -9.04 -17.08 -1.43
CA SER A 80 -9.92 -17.45 -0.30
C SER A 80 -11.38 -17.03 -0.52
N GLN A 81 -11.69 -16.30 -1.60
CA GLN A 81 -13.03 -15.81 -1.95
C GLN A 81 -13.65 -16.58 -3.14
N GLU A 82 -12.92 -17.54 -3.70
CA GLU A 82 -13.33 -18.46 -4.78
C GLU A 82 -13.53 -19.87 -4.20
#